data_AF-A0YHM8-F1
#
_entry.id   AF-A0YHM8-F1
#
_cell.length_a   1.000
_cell.length_b   1.000
_cell.length_c   1.000
_cell.angle_alpha   90.00
_cell.angle_beta   90.00
_cell.angle_gamma   90.00
#
_symmetry.space_group_name_H-M   'P 1'
#
loop_
_entity.id
_entity.type
_entity.pdbx_description
1 polymer ?
#
loop_
_entity_poly.entity_id
_entity_poly.type
_entity_poly.pdbx_seq_one_letter_code
_entity_poly.pdbx_strand_id
1 'polypeptide(L)'
;MLIEQYCNMVNGNVTFTRQQASDFAKKVSDDFNPLHNTDAKRFCVPGDLLFSMVLANYGTSTHMKFNFSGMVTEDVCLSLPNPSPLLVLNGDNGKEYLTIERSGETSTNSQLIDNLTRSYVTFSGHTFPHILMPLLEQQQVMINPARPMVMYQSMLIDLNRLDLVDVN
;
A
#
# COMPACT_ATOMS: atom_id res chain seq x y z
N MET A 1 6.94 -11.47 -10.10
CA MET A 1 5.99 -11.31 -8.97
C MET A 1 4.78 -10.49 -9.42
N LEU A 2 3.64 -10.55 -8.71
CA LEU A 2 2.42 -9.81 -9.07
C LEU A 2 2.67 -8.32 -9.33
N ILE A 3 3.56 -7.70 -8.55
CA ILE A 3 3.74 -6.23 -8.50
C ILE A 3 4.54 -5.65 -9.66
N GLU A 4 5.32 -6.46 -10.37
CA GLU A 4 6.19 -5.99 -11.47
C GLU A 4 5.42 -5.29 -12.60
N GLN A 5 4.15 -5.66 -12.84
CA GLN A 5 3.31 -5.03 -13.86
C GLN A 5 2.65 -3.71 -13.41
N TYR A 6 2.72 -3.38 -12.12
CA TYR A 6 2.04 -2.23 -11.52
C TYR A 6 2.97 -1.10 -11.08
N CYS A 7 4.27 -1.22 -11.35
CA CYS A 7 5.24 -0.16 -11.08
C CYS A 7 6.42 -0.25 -12.05
N ASN A 8 7.13 0.86 -12.24
CA ASN A 8 8.39 0.86 -12.99
C ASN A 8 9.53 1.04 -11.99
N MET A 9 10.46 0.08 -11.95
CA MET A 9 11.63 0.15 -11.07
C MET A 9 12.89 0.33 -11.89
N VAL A 10 13.64 1.40 -11.63
CA VAL A 10 14.89 1.71 -12.33
C VAL A 10 15.89 2.31 -11.35
N ASN A 11 17.08 1.71 -11.27
CA ASN A 11 18.22 2.22 -10.47
C ASN A 11 17.87 2.55 -9.01
N GLY A 12 17.14 1.66 -8.33
CA GLY A 12 16.74 1.88 -6.93
C GLY A 12 15.66 2.96 -6.75
N ASN A 13 14.95 3.32 -7.81
CA ASN A 13 13.79 4.20 -7.74
C ASN A 13 12.56 3.51 -8.32
N VAL A 14 11.38 3.94 -7.87
CA VAL A 14 10.10 3.44 -8.35
C VAL A 14 9.17 4.58 -8.75
N THR A 15 8.50 4.40 -9.89
CA THR A 15 7.44 5.29 -10.39
C THR A 15 6.19 4.49 -10.71
N PHE A 16 5.05 5.17 -10.74
CA PHE A 16 3.75 4.58 -11.01
C PHE A 16 3.04 5.41 -12.07
N THR A 17 2.59 4.78 -13.15
CA THR A 17 1.64 5.45 -14.05
C THR A 17 0.24 5.43 -13.45
N ARG A 18 -0.61 6.38 -13.84
CA ARG A 18 -2.03 6.38 -13.44
C ARG A 18 -2.72 5.06 -13.78
N GLN A 19 -2.42 4.51 -14.95
CA GLN A 19 -3.03 3.27 -15.44
C GLN A 19 -2.62 2.07 -14.58
N GLN A 20 -1.33 1.91 -14.29
CA GLN A 20 -0.83 0.84 -13.42
C GLN A 20 -1.50 0.87 -12.04
N ALA A 21 -1.53 2.03 -11.40
CA ALA A 21 -2.12 2.18 -10.08
C ALA A 21 -3.66 2.01 -10.09
N SER A 22 -4.35 2.50 -11.12
CA SER A 22 -5.81 2.27 -11.29
C SER A 22 -6.15 0.80 -11.52
N ASP A 23 -5.36 0.11 -12.35
CA ASP A 23 -5.53 -1.32 -12.60
C ASP A 23 -5.28 -2.16 -11.36
N PHE A 24 -4.28 -1.81 -10.55
CA PHE A 24 -4.04 -2.48 -9.28
C PHE A 24 -5.23 -2.33 -8.32
N ALA A 25 -5.70 -1.09 -8.12
CA ALA A 25 -6.84 -0.81 -7.26
C ALA A 25 -8.06 -1.66 -7.65
N LYS A 26 -8.45 -1.62 -8.93
CA LYS A 26 -9.68 -2.26 -9.43
C LYS A 26 -9.58 -3.77 -9.59
N LYS A 27 -8.44 -4.28 -10.06
CA LYS A 27 -8.30 -5.70 -10.45
C LYS A 27 -7.67 -6.57 -9.38
N VAL A 28 -7.00 -5.98 -8.39
CA VAL A 28 -6.30 -6.71 -7.33
C VAL A 28 -6.90 -6.42 -5.97
N SER A 29 -7.17 -5.14 -5.67
CA SER A 29 -7.65 -4.71 -4.35
C SER A 29 -9.17 -4.59 -4.27
N ASP A 30 -9.88 -4.68 -5.39
CA ASP A 30 -11.32 -4.39 -5.48
C ASP A 30 -11.71 -2.99 -4.95
N ASP A 31 -10.77 -2.04 -5.04
CA ASP A 31 -10.94 -0.65 -4.63
C ASP A 31 -11.38 0.22 -5.81
N PHE A 32 -12.63 0.68 -5.76
CA PHE A 32 -13.25 1.56 -6.74
C PHE A 32 -13.33 3.02 -6.30
N ASN A 33 -12.53 3.42 -5.30
CA ASN A 33 -12.47 4.81 -4.89
C ASN A 33 -12.08 5.71 -6.09
N PRO A 34 -12.90 6.74 -6.43
CA PRO A 34 -12.65 7.57 -7.61
C PRO A 34 -11.29 8.28 -7.62
N LEU A 35 -10.62 8.42 -6.47
CA LEU A 35 -9.28 9.00 -6.41
C LEU A 35 -8.21 8.15 -7.13
N HIS A 36 -8.51 6.88 -7.41
CA HIS A 36 -7.68 5.98 -8.22
C HIS A 36 -8.08 5.94 -9.69
N ASN A 37 -9.05 6.74 -10.14
CA ASN A 37 -9.39 6.82 -11.57
C ASN A 37 -8.33 7.60 -12.35
N THR A 38 -8.00 7.13 -13.54
CA THR A 38 -6.95 7.72 -14.38
C THR A 38 -7.24 9.16 -14.79
N ASP A 39 -8.51 9.56 -14.82
CA ASP A 39 -9.00 10.91 -15.12
C ASP A 39 -9.31 11.75 -13.87
N ALA A 40 -9.02 11.23 -12.66
CA ALA A 40 -9.25 11.95 -11.42
C ALA A 40 -8.47 13.27 -11.39
N LYS A 41 -9.14 14.36 -10.98
CA LYS A 41 -8.49 15.67 -10.76
C LYS A 41 -7.39 15.61 -9.69
N ARG A 42 -7.58 14.75 -8.69
CA ARG A 42 -6.62 14.45 -7.63
C ARG A 42 -6.38 12.95 -7.62
N PHE A 43 -5.51 12.52 -8.52
CA PHE A 43 -5.08 11.13 -8.58
C PHE A 43 -4.17 10.80 -7.39
N CYS A 44 -4.30 9.60 -6.84
CA CYS A 44 -3.36 9.06 -5.87
C CYS A 44 -3.07 7.60 -6.20
N VAL A 45 -1.82 7.20 -6.05
CA VAL A 45 -1.42 5.79 -6.04
C VAL A 45 -2.01 5.13 -4.79
N PRO A 46 -2.61 3.93 -4.88
CA PRO A 46 -3.15 3.20 -3.73
C PRO A 46 -2.07 2.91 -2.68
N GLY A 47 -2.41 3.10 -1.39
CA GLY A 47 -1.54 2.70 -0.29
C GLY A 47 -1.25 1.19 -0.32
N ASP A 48 -2.23 0.39 -0.75
CA ASP A 48 -2.09 -1.06 -0.94
C ASP A 48 -1.06 -1.43 -2.01
N LEU A 49 -0.94 -0.62 -3.07
CA LEU A 49 0.10 -0.81 -4.08
C LEU A 49 1.48 -0.50 -3.49
N LEU A 50 1.60 0.56 -2.68
CA LEU A 50 2.85 0.90 -2.00
C LEU A 50 3.26 -0.19 -1.00
N PHE A 51 2.30 -0.70 -0.21
CA PHE A 51 2.49 -1.83 0.69
C PHE A 51 3.02 -3.06 -0.07
N SER A 52 2.34 -3.43 -1.15
CA SER A 52 2.69 -4.60 -1.95
C SER A 52 4.06 -4.47 -2.61
N MET A 53 4.39 -3.27 -3.11
CA MET A 53 5.70 -2.95 -3.67
C MET A 53 6.81 -3.08 -2.63
N VAL A 54 6.59 -2.60 -1.41
CA VAL A 54 7.56 -2.78 -0.31
C VAL A 54 7.78 -4.26 -0.02
N LEU A 55 6.73 -5.07 0.08
CA LEU A 55 6.91 -6.51 0.31
C LEU A 55 7.69 -7.18 -0.82
N ALA A 56 7.40 -6.84 -2.07
CA ALA A 56 8.10 -7.37 -3.23
C ALA A 56 9.59 -6.99 -3.26
N ASN A 57 9.94 -5.77 -2.83
CA ASN A 57 11.33 -5.28 -2.88
C ASN A 57 12.17 -5.64 -1.64
N TYR A 58 11.53 -5.73 -0.47
CA TYR A 58 12.23 -5.89 0.81
C TYR A 58 11.97 -7.22 1.51
N GLY A 59 11.00 -8.00 1.01
CA GLY A 59 10.48 -9.18 1.70
C GLY A 59 9.46 -8.83 2.79
N THR A 60 8.88 -9.87 3.37
CA THR A 60 7.95 -9.80 4.50
C THR A 60 8.67 -10.14 5.79
N SER A 61 8.60 -9.25 6.77
CA SER A 61 9.10 -9.49 8.13
C SER A 61 7.96 -9.90 9.08
N THR A 62 8.27 -10.60 10.17
CA THR A 62 7.25 -11.00 11.16
C THR A 62 6.58 -9.81 11.83
N HIS A 63 7.26 -8.67 11.94
CA HIS A 63 6.68 -7.43 12.40
C HIS A 63 6.95 -6.34 11.37
N MET A 64 5.90 -5.71 10.85
CA MET A 64 6.00 -4.59 9.93
C MET A 64 4.96 -3.52 10.26
N LYS A 65 5.41 -2.28 10.39
CA LYS A 65 4.56 -1.11 10.57
C LYS A 65 4.82 -0.13 9.44
N PHE A 66 3.75 0.29 8.78
CA PHE A 66 3.79 1.23 7.68
C PHE A 66 3.14 2.54 8.14
N ASN A 67 3.76 3.66 7.78
CA ASN A 67 3.25 5.00 8.04
C ASN A 67 3.25 5.79 6.73
N PHE A 68 2.06 6.10 6.22
CA PHE A 68 1.83 6.82 4.97
C PHE A 68 1.78 8.32 5.28
N SER A 69 2.89 9.02 5.00
CA SER A 69 3.06 10.44 5.35
C SER A 69 2.71 11.40 4.20
N GLY A 70 2.47 10.89 2.98
CA GLY A 70 2.08 11.71 1.83
C GLY A 70 1.33 10.96 0.73
N MET A 71 0.64 11.70 -0.12
CA MET A 71 -0.02 11.17 -1.32
C MET A 71 0.97 11.03 -2.47
N VAL A 72 1.27 9.80 -2.87
CA VAL A 72 2.08 9.52 -4.05
C VAL A 72 1.21 9.72 -5.31
N THR A 73 1.68 10.51 -6.26
CA THR A 73 1.03 10.71 -7.57
C THR A 73 1.90 10.13 -8.68
N GLU A 74 1.44 10.20 -9.93
CA GLU A 74 2.17 9.75 -11.11
C GLU A 74 3.48 10.52 -11.36
N ASP A 75 3.59 11.73 -10.82
CA ASP A 75 4.75 12.60 -10.98
C ASP A 75 5.82 12.37 -9.90
N VAL A 76 5.56 11.52 -8.91
CA VAL A 76 6.48 11.27 -7.80
C VAL A 76 7.36 10.07 -8.11
N CYS A 77 8.68 10.28 -8.11
CA CYS A 77 9.67 9.22 -8.15
C CYS A 77 10.15 8.91 -6.74
N LEU A 78 9.86 7.72 -6.21
CA LEU A 78 10.26 7.31 -4.87
C LEU A 78 11.64 6.64 -4.90
N SER A 79 12.52 7.04 -4.00
CA SER A 79 13.80 6.37 -3.77
C SER A 79 13.62 5.19 -2.82
N LEU A 80 14.13 4.02 -3.23
CA LEU A 80 14.15 2.81 -2.44
C LEU A 80 15.51 2.70 -1.72
N PRO A 81 15.56 2.92 -0.38
CA PRO A 81 16.81 2.80 0.35
C PRO A 81 17.33 1.36 0.41
N ASN A 82 18.60 1.19 0.77
CA ASN A 82 19.15 -0.12 1.09
C ASN A 82 18.35 -0.79 2.23
N PRO A 83 18.25 -2.14 2.22
CA PRO A 83 17.54 -2.88 3.27
C PRO A 83 18.03 -2.52 4.67
N SER A 84 17.07 -2.16 5.54
CA SER A 84 17.30 -1.64 6.89
C SER A 84 16.09 -1.99 7.78
N PRO A 85 16.22 -2.04 9.12
CA PRO A 85 15.08 -2.13 10.03
C PRO A 85 14.13 -0.93 9.93
N LEU A 86 14.65 0.25 9.54
CA LEU A 86 13.86 1.45 9.26
C LEU A 86 14.07 1.85 7.80
N LEU A 87 13.01 1.80 7.00
CA LEU A 87 13.00 2.24 5.61
C LEU A 87 12.24 3.56 5.52
N VAL A 88 12.82 4.54 4.84
CA VAL A 88 12.19 5.84 4.58
C VAL A 88 12.23 6.08 3.08
N LEU A 89 11.05 6.11 2.45
CA LEU A 89 10.90 6.34 1.02
C LEU A 89 10.59 7.82 0.81
N ASN A 90 11.58 8.52 0.28
CA ASN A 90 11.47 9.93 -0.09
C ASN A 90 11.18 10.06 -1.58
N GLY A 91 10.40 11.07 -1.96
CA GLY A 91 10.27 11.51 -3.33
C GLY A 91 11.52 12.27 -3.79
N ASP A 92 11.72 12.34 -5.10
CA ASP A 92 12.67 13.23 -5.77
C ASP A 92 12.50 14.71 -5.42
N ASN A 93 11.32 15.11 -4.96
CA ASN A 93 11.02 16.43 -4.41
C ASN A 93 11.52 16.66 -2.96
N GLY A 94 12.19 15.67 -2.36
CA GLY A 94 12.75 15.74 -1.00
C GLY A 94 11.73 15.54 0.12
N LYS A 95 10.48 15.19 -0.18
CA LYS A 95 9.45 14.88 0.83
C LYS A 95 9.43 13.41 1.17
N GLU A 96 9.14 13.10 2.43
CA GLU A 96 8.85 11.74 2.89
C GLU A 96 7.42 11.34 2.48
N TYR A 97 7.26 10.10 2.01
CA TYR A 97 5.96 9.54 1.62
C TYR A 97 5.57 8.29 2.40
N LEU A 98 6.55 7.45 2.73
CA LEU A 98 6.32 6.19 3.40
C LEU A 98 7.49 5.85 4.31
N THR A 99 7.18 5.56 5.56
CA THR A 99 8.13 5.01 6.53
C THR A 99 7.70 3.60 6.90
N ILE A 100 8.65 2.66 6.90
CA ILE A 100 8.43 1.27 7.28
C ILE A 100 9.39 0.90 8.41
N GLU A 101 8.83 0.52 9.55
CA GLU A 101 9.56 -0.11 10.64
C GLU A 101 9.36 -1.62 10.54
N ARG A 102 10.45 -2.40 10.53
CA ARG A 102 10.38 -3.86 10.44
C ARG A 102 11.37 -4.56 11.36
N SER A 103 10.97 -5.69 11.90
CA SER A 103 11.81 -6.51 12.78
C SER A 103 11.42 -7.98 12.74
N GLY A 104 12.26 -8.82 13.36
CA GLY A 104 12.10 -10.27 13.38
C GLY A 104 12.61 -10.96 12.12
N GLU A 105 12.15 -12.19 11.89
CA GLU A 105 12.52 -12.96 10.72
C GLU A 105 11.99 -12.30 9.45
N THR A 106 12.70 -12.46 8.33
CA THR A 106 12.28 -11.92 7.03
C THR A 106 12.33 -13.01 5.97
N SER A 107 11.25 -13.14 5.22
CA SER A 107 11.12 -14.05 4.09
C SER A 107 11.08 -13.26 2.78
N THR A 108 11.84 -13.74 1.80
CA THR A 108 11.83 -13.25 0.41
C THR A 108 11.13 -14.24 -0.53
N ASN A 109 10.38 -15.20 0.03
CA ASN A 109 9.64 -16.18 -0.75
C ASN A 109 8.53 -15.47 -1.54
N SER A 110 8.66 -15.46 -2.87
CA SER A 110 7.75 -14.77 -3.76
C SER A 110 6.31 -15.28 -3.69
N GLN A 111 6.11 -16.58 -3.43
CA GLN A 111 4.77 -17.17 -3.32
C GLN A 111 4.07 -16.71 -2.04
N LEU A 112 4.78 -16.71 -0.90
CA LEU A 112 4.25 -16.14 0.34
C LEU A 112 3.93 -14.65 0.16
N ILE A 113 4.83 -13.88 -0.44
CA ILE A 113 4.64 -12.44 -0.64
C ILE A 113 3.42 -12.15 -1.54
N ASP A 114 3.30 -12.87 -2.67
CA ASP A 114 2.17 -12.69 -3.58
C ASP A 114 0.85 -13.10 -2.91
N ASN A 115 0.83 -14.18 -2.11
CA ASN A 115 -0.38 -14.62 -1.41
C ASN A 115 -0.78 -13.69 -0.26
N LEU A 116 0.18 -13.24 0.56
CA LEU A 116 -0.06 -12.26 1.60
C LEU A 116 -0.55 -10.94 1.01
N THR A 117 0.07 -10.49 -0.09
CA THR A 117 -0.35 -9.31 -0.84
C THR A 117 -1.81 -9.43 -1.24
N ARG A 118 -2.19 -10.50 -1.96
CA ARG A 118 -3.56 -10.70 -2.44
C ARG A 118 -4.57 -10.74 -1.30
N SER A 119 -4.30 -11.53 -0.26
CA SER A 119 -5.19 -11.66 0.90
C SER A 119 -5.40 -10.32 1.59
N TYR A 120 -4.31 -9.60 1.87
CA TYR A 120 -4.39 -8.29 2.53
C TYR A 120 -5.13 -7.26 1.67
N VAL A 121 -4.75 -7.11 0.39
CA VAL A 121 -5.30 -6.02 -0.44
C VAL A 121 -6.76 -6.24 -0.84
N THR A 122 -7.20 -7.50 -0.96
CA THR A 122 -8.63 -7.80 -1.14
C THR A 122 -9.42 -7.41 0.10
N PHE A 123 -8.89 -7.62 1.32
CA PHE A 123 -9.55 -7.17 2.55
C PHE A 123 -9.53 -5.63 2.69
N SER A 124 -8.40 -4.98 2.39
CA SER A 124 -8.23 -3.53 2.57
C SER A 124 -9.20 -2.73 1.70
N GLY A 125 -9.42 -3.13 0.44
CA GLY A 125 -10.35 -2.45 -0.48
C GLY A 125 -11.80 -2.41 0.02
N HIS A 126 -12.20 -3.36 0.87
CA HIS A 126 -13.54 -3.41 1.47
C HIS A 126 -13.65 -2.66 2.80
N THR A 127 -12.55 -2.13 3.35
CA THR A 127 -12.54 -1.55 4.70
C THR A 127 -13.45 -0.33 4.83
N PHE A 128 -13.50 0.55 3.82
CA PHE A 128 -14.35 1.74 3.90
C PHE A 128 -15.86 1.41 3.85
N PRO A 129 -16.39 0.78 2.78
CA PRO A 129 -17.82 0.56 2.66
C PRO A 129 -18.37 -0.46 3.65
N HIS A 130 -17.62 -1.52 3.96
CA HIS A 130 -18.15 -2.64 4.74
C HIS A 130 -17.79 -2.58 6.23
N ILE A 131 -16.74 -1.86 6.62
CA ILE A 131 -16.31 -1.76 8.03
C ILE A 131 -16.53 -0.36 8.58
N LEU A 132 -15.99 0.68 7.92
CA LEU A 132 -16.07 2.05 8.43
C LEU A 132 -17.49 2.62 8.36
N MET A 133 -18.23 2.43 7.27
CA MET A 133 -19.59 2.97 7.17
C MET A 133 -20.52 2.48 8.30
N PRO A 134 -20.65 1.16 8.58
CA PRO A 134 -21.44 0.68 9.71
C PRO A 134 -20.97 1.22 11.07
N LEU A 135 -19.65 1.34 11.27
CA LEU A 135 -19.08 1.88 12.51
C LEU A 135 -19.44 3.36 12.70
N LEU A 136 -19.31 4.17 11.65
CA LEU A 136 -19.66 5.59 11.68
C LEU A 136 -21.15 5.78 11.99
N GLU A 137 -22.01 4.97 11.38
CA GLU A 137 -23.44 4.95 11.67
C GLU A 137 -23.74 4.60 13.14
N GLN A 138 -23.13 3.52 13.65
CA GLN A 138 -23.28 3.11 15.05
C GLN A 138 -22.84 4.20 16.03
N GLN A 139 -21.77 4.93 15.71
CA GLN A 139 -21.24 6.01 16.54
C GLN A 139 -21.92 7.37 16.26
N GLN A 140 -22.92 7.42 15.37
CA GLN A 140 -23.63 8.64 14.96
C GLN A 140 -22.70 9.77 14.49
N VAL A 141 -21.61 9.41 13.81
CA VAL A 141 -20.65 10.35 13.22
C VAL A 141 -20.70 10.27 11.70
N MET A 142 -20.34 11.37 11.04
CA MET A 142 -20.29 11.43 9.59
C MET A 142 -18.95 12.02 9.16
N ILE A 143 -18.43 11.53 8.03
CA ILE A 143 -17.29 12.16 7.37
C ILE A 143 -17.72 13.54 6.90
N ASN A 144 -16.85 14.53 7.11
CA ASN A 144 -17.13 15.90 6.71
C ASN A 144 -17.41 15.96 5.19
N PRO A 145 -18.65 16.28 4.76
CA PRO A 145 -19.00 16.27 3.34
C PRO A 145 -18.29 17.37 2.54
N ALA A 146 -17.83 18.44 3.20
CA ALA A 146 -17.02 19.48 2.57
C ALA A 146 -15.57 19.04 2.33
N ARG A 147 -15.10 17.99 3.02
CA ARG A 147 -13.75 17.41 2.89
C ARG A 147 -13.83 15.87 3.00
N PRO A 148 -14.41 15.19 2.01
CA PRO A 148 -14.75 13.77 2.10
C PRO A 148 -13.54 12.87 1.80
N MET A 149 -12.42 13.11 2.49
CA MET A 149 -11.18 12.37 2.29
C MET A 149 -10.87 11.54 3.52
N VAL A 150 -10.81 10.23 3.33
CA VAL A 150 -10.35 9.27 4.34
C VAL A 150 -9.08 8.62 3.81
N MET A 151 -8.04 8.61 4.65
CA MET A 151 -6.74 8.03 4.33
C MET A 151 -6.28 7.21 5.54
N TYR A 152 -5.72 6.03 5.28
CA TYR A 152 -5.03 5.27 6.30
C TYR A 152 -3.69 5.92 6.58
N GLN A 153 -3.51 6.43 7.79
CA GLN A 153 -2.23 7.01 8.20
C GLN A 153 -1.20 5.91 8.48
N SER A 154 -1.63 4.79 9.07
CA SER A 154 -0.72 3.70 9.42
C SER A 154 -1.43 2.35 9.41
N MET A 155 -0.62 1.31 9.26
CA MET A 155 -1.03 -0.08 9.41
C MET A 155 0.10 -0.87 10.07
N LEU A 156 -0.26 -1.98 10.70
CA LEU A 156 0.68 -2.90 11.33
C LEU A 156 0.29 -4.33 10.96
N ILE A 157 1.28 -5.14 10.62
CA ILE A 157 1.14 -6.57 10.38
C ILE A 157 2.09 -7.31 11.30
N ASP A 158 1.52 -8.26 12.05
CA ASP A 158 2.24 -9.22 12.88
C ASP A 158 1.97 -10.63 12.35
N LEU A 159 3.04 -11.35 11.98
CA LEU A 159 3.00 -12.72 11.49
C LEU A 159 3.72 -13.65 12.47
N ASN A 160 3.03 -14.71 12.89
CA ASN A 160 3.61 -15.68 13.82
C ASN A 160 4.66 -16.61 13.17
N ARG A 161 4.59 -16.79 11.85
CA ARG A 161 5.45 -17.68 11.07
C ARG A 161 5.51 -17.27 9.60
N LEU A 162 6.59 -17.64 8.90
CA LEU A 162 6.86 -17.26 7.50
C LEU A 162 7.10 -18.45 6.56
N ASP A 163 6.88 -19.67 7.03
CA ASP A 163 7.12 -20.92 6.30
C ASP A 163 5.84 -21.50 5.66
N LEU A 164 4.72 -20.79 5.76
CA LEU A 164 3.50 -21.09 5.02
C LEU A 164 3.54 -20.38 3.66
N VAL A 165 3.18 -21.09 2.59
CA VAL A 165 3.05 -20.47 1.27
C VAL A 165 1.63 -20.01 0.99
N ASP A 166 0.62 -20.59 1.65
CA ASP A 166 -0.78 -20.15 1.58
C ASP A 166 -1.15 -19.41 2.88
N VAL A 167 -1.93 -18.35 2.75
CA VAL A 167 -2.33 -17.44 3.84
C VAL A 167 -3.84 -17.55 4.12
N ASN A 168 -4.57 -18.37 3.35
CA ASN A 168 -5.98 -18.67 3.58
C ASN A 168 -6.21 -19.88 4.49
#